data_AF-A0A836BPN3-F1
#
_entry.id   AF-A0A836BPN3-F1
#
_cell.length_a   1.000
_cell.length_b   1.000
_cell.length_c   1.000
_cell.angle_alpha   90.00
_cell.angle_beta   90.00
_cell.angle_gamma   90.00
#
_symmetry.space_group_name_H-M   'P 1'
#
loop_
_entity.id
_entity.type
_entity.pdbx_description
1 polymer ?
#
loop_
_entity_poly.entity_id
_entity_poly.type
_entity_poly.pdbx_seq_one_letter_code
_entity_poly.pdbx_strand_id
1 'polypeptide(L)'
;MPVAFRSWKDTFLCADNGGEMQQRNWIGPWEVFALDHTAGGTVIRAPWNGKHVSAGSRRAGVYNVNSNGITEKFRIVVVKQGAIKDNDRDQAQGKLSPEDEAGGQGDSASAEPPGEAEWDGREIRVALKTAQGTYVSVTDTGQVVQAPALGPQEVFTMMEDPVLTYQG
;
A
#
# COMPACT_ATOMS: atom_id res chain seq x y z
N MET A 1 14.15 6.18 0.54
CA MET A 1 13.40 5.61 1.67
C MET A 1 12.40 4.62 1.11
N PRO A 2 12.42 3.35 1.53
CA PRO A 2 11.35 2.42 1.24
C PRO A 2 10.00 2.93 1.78
N VAL A 3 8.92 2.59 1.10
CA VAL A 3 7.56 2.91 1.53
C VAL A 3 6.64 1.72 1.36
N ALA A 4 5.57 1.65 2.15
CA ALA A 4 4.44 0.77 1.95
C ALA A 4 3.15 1.58 1.84
N PHE A 5 2.17 1.05 1.09
CA PHE A 5 0.87 1.69 0.89
C PHE A 5 -0.24 0.81 1.46
N ARG A 6 -0.81 1.22 2.61
CA ARG A 6 -1.99 0.57 3.20
C ARG A 6 -3.27 1.17 2.64
N SER A 7 -4.15 0.31 2.16
CA SER A 7 -5.44 0.67 1.57
C SER A 7 -6.49 1.00 2.63
N TRP A 8 -7.72 1.29 2.18
CA TRP A 8 -8.87 1.43 3.07
C TRP A 8 -9.34 0.11 3.69
N LYS A 9 -8.94 -1.04 3.13
CA LYS A 9 -9.24 -2.38 3.65
C LYS A 9 -8.20 -2.89 4.66
N ASP A 10 -7.32 -2.02 5.12
CA ASP A 10 -6.17 -2.33 6.01
C ASP A 10 -5.24 -3.42 5.45
N THR A 11 -5.14 -3.47 4.13
CA THR A 11 -4.24 -4.33 3.35
C THR A 11 -3.20 -3.50 2.61
N PHE A 12 -2.08 -4.11 2.24
CA PHE A 12 -0.96 -3.47 1.59
C PHE A 12 -0.92 -3.78 0.10
N LEU A 13 -0.61 -2.77 -0.73
CA LEU A 13 -0.33 -2.98 -2.14
C LEU A 13 0.85 -3.94 -2.31
N CYS A 14 0.69 -4.93 -3.18
CA CYS A 14 1.61 -6.04 -3.31
C CYS A 14 2.05 -6.25 -4.77
N ALA A 15 3.36 -6.37 -4.97
CA ALA A 15 3.99 -6.54 -6.27
C ALA A 15 4.36 -8.01 -6.60
N ASP A 16 3.65 -9.00 -6.05
CA ASP A 16 4.06 -10.42 -6.03
C ASP A 16 4.43 -11.03 -7.39
N ASN A 17 3.62 -10.85 -8.44
CA ASN A 17 3.63 -11.85 -9.52
C ASN A 17 3.79 -11.33 -10.95
N GLY A 18 4.45 -10.19 -11.16
CA GLY A 18 4.84 -9.75 -12.52
C GLY A 18 3.68 -9.52 -13.49
N GLY A 19 2.49 -9.23 -12.95
CA GLY A 19 1.23 -9.04 -13.65
C GLY A 19 0.41 -7.98 -12.92
N GLU A 20 -0.87 -8.25 -12.64
CA GLU A 20 -1.73 -7.32 -11.87
C GLU A 20 -1.23 -7.18 -10.43
N MET A 21 -1.24 -5.94 -9.93
CA MET A 21 -0.99 -5.64 -8.52
C MET A 21 -2.04 -6.33 -7.66
N GLN A 22 -1.60 -6.87 -6.52
CA GLN A 22 -2.45 -7.57 -5.56
C GLN A 22 -2.48 -6.80 -4.24
N GLN A 23 -3.12 -7.40 -3.23
CA GLN A 23 -3.12 -6.92 -1.85
C GLN A 23 -2.76 -8.04 -0.88
N ARG A 24 -2.13 -7.70 0.23
CA ARG A 24 -1.82 -8.62 1.33
C ARG A 24 -2.10 -8.01 2.70
N ASN A 25 -2.27 -8.85 3.71
CA ASN A 25 -2.61 -8.42 5.08
C ASN A 25 -1.38 -8.06 5.92
N TRP A 26 -0.17 -8.24 5.40
CA TRP A 26 1.08 -7.94 6.10
C TRP A 26 2.10 -7.33 5.14
N ILE A 27 3.10 -6.66 5.70
CA ILE A 27 4.22 -6.12 4.94
C ILE A 27 5.32 -7.19 4.87
N GLY A 28 5.66 -7.60 3.65
CA GLY A 28 6.89 -8.31 3.35
C GLY A 28 7.67 -7.59 2.24
N PRO A 29 8.70 -8.24 1.67
CA PRO A 29 9.52 -7.63 0.62
C PRO A 29 8.76 -7.17 -0.62
N TRP A 30 7.58 -7.76 -0.89
CA TRP A 30 6.77 -7.47 -2.08
C TRP A 30 5.81 -6.28 -1.91
N GLU A 31 5.60 -5.85 -0.67
CA GLU A 31 4.74 -4.71 -0.31
C GLU A 31 5.55 -3.42 -0.10
N VAL A 32 6.87 -3.52 -0.23
CA VAL A 32 7.81 -2.41 -0.10
C VAL A 32 8.19 -1.86 -1.47
N PHE A 33 8.13 -0.54 -1.59
CA PHE A 33 8.40 0.20 -2.82
C PHE A 33 9.47 1.27 -2.60
N ALA A 34 10.21 1.58 -3.65
CA ALA A 34 11.05 2.77 -3.73
C ALA A 34 10.35 3.83 -4.59
N LEU A 35 10.40 5.08 -4.14
CA LEU A 35 9.90 6.24 -4.87
C LEU A 35 11.07 7.00 -5.49
N ASP A 36 11.19 6.93 -6.81
CA ASP A 36 12.23 7.60 -7.57
C ASP A 36 11.63 8.86 -8.23
N HIS A 37 11.94 10.04 -7.69
CA HIS A 37 11.42 11.32 -8.20
C HIS A 37 12.18 11.78 -9.45
N THR A 38 11.46 12.08 -10.53
CA THR A 38 12.01 12.56 -11.81
C THR A 38 11.33 13.85 -12.24
N ALA A 39 11.89 14.55 -13.25
CA ALA A 39 11.32 15.78 -13.80
C ALA A 39 9.87 15.64 -14.33
N GLY A 40 9.38 14.41 -14.57
CA GLY A 40 8.01 14.17 -15.06
C GLY A 40 7.05 13.54 -14.05
N GLY A 41 7.48 13.36 -12.80
CA GLY A 41 6.72 12.64 -11.77
C GLY A 41 7.55 11.56 -11.08
N THR A 42 6.88 10.73 -10.29
CA THR A 42 7.49 9.70 -9.45
C THR A 42 7.34 8.34 -10.09
N VAL A 43 8.45 7.63 -10.20
CA VAL A 43 8.47 6.22 -10.57
C VAL A 43 8.37 5.40 -9.29
N ILE A 44 7.44 4.43 -9.26
CA ILE A 44 7.26 3.53 -8.12
C ILE A 44 7.86 2.17 -8.52
N ARG A 45 8.92 1.77 -7.84
CA ARG A 45 9.67 0.55 -8.13
C ARG A 45 9.52 -0.44 -6.99
N ALA A 46 9.29 -1.72 -7.30
CA ALA A 46 9.34 -2.81 -6.34
C ALA A 46 10.79 -3.34 -6.26
N PRO A 47 11.58 -3.03 -5.22
CA PRO A 47 13.00 -3.34 -5.19
C PRO A 47 13.28 -4.85 -5.22
N TRP A 48 12.40 -5.65 -4.61
CA TRP A 48 12.56 -7.09 -4.48
C TRP A 48 12.63 -7.83 -5.82
N ASN A 49 11.89 -7.38 -6.83
CA ASN A 49 11.84 -8.01 -8.16
C ASN A 49 12.36 -7.09 -9.29
N GLY A 50 12.79 -5.86 -8.96
CA GLY A 50 13.29 -4.88 -9.91
C GLY A 50 12.27 -4.31 -10.90
N LYS A 51 10.97 -4.60 -10.71
CA LYS A 51 9.88 -4.18 -11.59
C LYS A 51 9.26 -2.87 -11.13
N HIS A 52 8.41 -2.31 -11.99
CA HIS A 52 7.79 -1.00 -11.78
C HIS A 52 6.27 -1.12 -11.75
N VAL A 53 5.65 -0.30 -10.91
CA VAL A 53 4.20 -0.11 -10.94
C VAL A 53 3.83 0.64 -12.21
N SER A 54 2.83 0.15 -12.93
CA SER A 54 2.34 0.74 -14.16
C SER A 54 0.81 0.73 -14.19
N ALA A 55 0.23 1.88 -14.51
CA ALA A 55 -1.17 2.00 -14.85
C ALA A 55 -1.34 1.59 -16.31
N GLY A 56 -1.82 0.37 -16.56
CA GLY A 56 -1.96 -0.13 -17.92
C GLY A 56 -3.08 0.60 -18.69
N SER A 57 -2.92 0.78 -20.00
CA SER A 57 -4.00 1.29 -20.86
C SER A 57 -5.09 0.25 -21.15
N ARG A 58 -4.85 -1.03 -20.80
CA ARG A 58 -5.77 -2.15 -21.03
C ARG A 58 -6.46 -2.50 -19.72
N ARG A 59 -7.80 -2.59 -19.75
CA ARG A 59 -8.67 -3.12 -18.66
C ARG A 59 -8.66 -2.35 -17.33
N ALA A 60 -8.22 -1.09 -17.30
CA ALA A 60 -8.16 -0.26 -16.09
C ALA A 60 -7.35 -0.86 -14.92
N GLY A 61 -6.49 -1.86 -15.17
CA GLY A 61 -5.67 -2.48 -14.13
C GLY A 61 -4.45 -1.66 -13.74
N VAL A 62 -3.87 -1.99 -12.59
CA VAL A 62 -2.54 -1.55 -12.15
C VAL A 62 -1.64 -2.78 -12.09
N TYR A 63 -0.42 -2.67 -12.63
CA TYR A 63 0.44 -3.81 -12.93
C TYR A 63 1.85 -3.63 -12.36
N ASN A 64 2.51 -4.74 -12.05
CA ASN A 64 3.92 -4.84 -11.73
C ASN A 64 4.70 -5.40 -12.94
N VAL A 65 5.39 -4.54 -13.69
CA VAL A 65 5.92 -4.88 -15.02
C VAL A 65 7.44 -4.64 -15.16
N ASN A 66 8.08 -5.40 -16.06
CA ASN A 66 9.46 -5.16 -16.48
C ASN A 66 9.55 -3.81 -17.21
N SER A 67 10.59 -3.02 -16.94
CA SER A 67 10.78 -1.71 -17.60
C SER A 67 11.30 -1.86 -19.02
N ASN A 68 10.40 -2.11 -19.98
CA ASN A 68 10.72 -2.10 -21.41
C ASN A 68 10.07 -0.91 -22.14
N GLY A 69 10.11 0.28 -21.54
CA GLY A 69 9.92 1.53 -22.30
C GLY A 69 8.70 2.40 -21.98
N ILE A 70 7.95 2.15 -20.90
CA ILE A 70 7.04 3.16 -20.33
C ILE A 70 7.19 3.12 -18.81
N THR A 71 8.02 4.01 -18.27
CA THR A 71 7.98 4.34 -16.84
C THR A 71 6.74 5.21 -16.65
N GLU A 72 5.61 4.59 -16.29
CA GLU A 72 4.44 5.34 -15.85
C GLU A 72 4.88 6.25 -14.69
N LYS A 73 4.54 7.53 -14.81
CA LYS A 73 4.94 8.53 -13.82
C LYS A 73 3.72 8.92 -13.01
N PHE A 74 3.81 8.66 -11.72
CA PHE A 74 2.76 8.99 -10.77
C PHE A 74 3.01 10.35 -10.15
N ARG A 75 1.93 11.05 -9.81
CA ARG A 75 1.96 12.14 -8.84
C ARG A 75 1.46 11.56 -7.51
N ILE A 76 2.30 11.64 -6.49
CA ILE A 76 1.91 11.33 -5.11
C ILE A 76 1.23 12.58 -4.55
N VAL A 77 -0.08 12.51 -4.35
CA VAL A 77 -0.89 13.64 -3.90
C VAL A 77 -1.19 13.47 -2.42
N VAL A 78 -0.69 14.39 -1.57
CA VAL A 78 -1.06 14.40 -0.15
C VAL A 78 -2.52 14.79 -0.01
N VAL A 79 -3.29 13.96 0.68
CA VAL A 79 -4.71 14.16 0.95
C VAL A 79 -4.88 14.64 2.38
N LYS A 80 -5.38 15.86 2.56
CA LYS A 80 -5.64 16.40 3.90
C LYS A 80 -6.77 15.62 4.59
N GLN A 81 -6.66 15.47 5.91
CA GLN A 81 -7.74 14.90 6.71
C GLN A 81 -9.03 15.72 6.52
N GLY A 82 -10.17 15.03 6.40
CA GLY A 82 -11.47 15.64 6.12
C GLY A 82 -11.69 16.14 4.69
N ALA A 83 -10.69 16.07 3.80
CA ALA A 83 -10.85 16.47 2.39
C ALA A 83 -11.76 15.50 1.60
N ILE A 84 -11.83 14.25 2.06
CA ILE A 84 -12.73 13.21 1.54
C ILE A 84 -13.67 12.84 2.67
N LYS A 85 -14.97 12.83 2.38
CA LYS A 85 -15.99 12.36 3.32
C LYS A 85 -15.93 10.83 3.36
N ASP A 86 -15.11 10.30 4.26
CA ASP A 86 -15.12 8.89 4.60
C ASP A 86 -16.30 8.66 5.56
N ASN A 87 -17.40 8.07 5.09
CA ASN A 87 -18.59 7.90 5.93
C ASN A 87 -18.38 6.91 7.10
N ASP A 88 -17.26 6.17 7.16
CA ASP A 88 -17.08 5.07 8.14
C ASP A 88 -15.73 5.06 8.90
N ARG A 89 -14.78 5.98 8.64
CA ARG A 89 -13.40 5.84 9.18
C ARG A 89 -13.07 6.66 10.43
N ASP A 90 -13.84 7.70 10.76
CA ASP A 90 -13.57 8.58 11.91
C ASP A 90 -13.92 7.94 13.29
N GLN A 91 -14.47 6.72 13.34
CA GLN A 91 -14.81 6.02 14.60
C GLN A 91 -13.81 4.94 15.04
N ALA A 92 -12.79 4.61 14.22
CA ALA A 92 -11.85 3.52 14.55
C ALA A 92 -10.51 4.00 15.16
N GLN A 93 -10.17 5.29 15.05
CA GLN A 93 -8.99 5.84 15.72
C GLN A 93 -9.35 6.30 17.14
N GLY A 94 -9.65 5.33 18.00
CA GLY A 94 -10.07 5.60 19.37
C GLY A 94 -10.18 4.36 20.25
N LYS A 95 -9.11 3.54 20.33
CA LYS A 95 -8.77 2.70 21.49
C LYS A 95 -7.50 1.89 21.21
N LEU A 96 -6.34 2.44 21.56
CA LEU A 96 -5.28 1.61 22.14
C LEU A 96 -5.61 1.55 23.63
N SER A 97 -6.04 0.40 24.12
CA SER A 97 -6.23 0.20 25.56
C SER A 97 -4.96 -0.45 26.12
N PRO A 98 -4.45 0.00 27.28
CA PRO A 98 -3.31 -0.62 27.92
C PRO A 98 -3.73 -1.96 28.55
N GLU A 99 -2.83 -2.93 28.47
CA GLU A 99 -2.58 -4.03 29.40
C GLU A 99 -3.81 -4.76 29.99
N ASP A 100 -3.93 -6.06 29.69
CA ASP A 100 -4.25 -7.05 30.72
C ASP A 100 -3.54 -8.37 30.41
N GLU A 101 -2.63 -8.72 31.30
CA GLU A 101 -1.90 -9.98 31.40
C GLU A 101 -2.80 -11.16 31.80
N ALA A 102 -2.29 -12.35 31.50
CA ALA A 102 -2.54 -13.67 32.10
C ALA A 102 -3.67 -14.56 31.54
N GLY A 103 -3.23 -15.64 30.87
CA GLY A 103 -3.57 -17.00 31.31
C GLY A 103 -4.19 -17.92 30.25
N GLY A 104 -3.49 -18.98 29.87
CA GLY A 104 -4.13 -20.17 29.27
C GLY A 104 -3.24 -20.96 28.30
N GLN A 105 -2.60 -22.01 28.82
CA GLN A 105 -1.76 -22.97 28.11
C GLN A 105 -2.61 -23.92 27.24
N GLY A 106 -2.19 -24.16 25.99
CA GLY A 106 -2.80 -25.14 25.10
C GLY A 106 -1.93 -25.40 23.87
N ASP A 107 -1.23 -26.54 23.87
CA ASP A 107 -0.35 -27.02 22.81
C ASP A 107 -1.05 -27.13 21.43
N SER A 108 -0.46 -26.51 20.42
CA SER A 108 -0.25 -27.12 19.09
C SER A 108 0.69 -26.21 18.30
N ALA A 109 1.86 -26.73 17.91
CA ALA A 109 2.86 -26.00 17.16
C ALA A 109 2.33 -25.58 15.77
N SER A 110 1.79 -24.38 15.70
CA SER A 110 1.71 -23.56 14.49
C SER A 110 2.84 -22.55 14.57
N ALA A 111 3.69 -22.49 13.55
CA ALA A 111 4.76 -21.49 13.49
C ALA A 111 4.18 -20.10 13.75
N GLU A 112 4.76 -19.38 14.72
CA GLU A 112 4.38 -18.00 15.01
C GLU A 112 4.55 -17.17 13.72
N PRO A 113 3.58 -16.30 13.35
CA PRO A 113 3.76 -15.44 12.20
C PRO A 113 4.98 -14.53 12.42
N PRO A 114 5.78 -14.23 11.37
CA PRO A 114 6.85 -13.25 11.52
C PRO A 114 6.24 -11.93 12.04
N GLY A 115 6.80 -11.40 13.13
CA GLY A 115 6.24 -10.32 13.92
C GLY A 115 5.77 -9.11 13.09
N GLU A 116 4.64 -8.55 13.49
CA GLU A 116 4.04 -7.35 12.89
C GLU A 116 5.09 -6.23 12.78
N ALA A 117 5.09 -5.48 11.67
CA ALA A 117 6.02 -4.38 11.49
C ALA A 117 5.79 -3.31 12.57
N GLU A 118 6.79 -3.04 13.41
CA GLU A 118 6.77 -1.91 14.35
C GLU A 118 6.98 -0.59 13.59
N TRP A 119 6.21 0.43 13.96
CA TRP A 119 6.13 1.70 13.23
C TRP A 119 6.14 2.90 14.18
N ASP A 120 7.06 3.83 13.99
CA ASP A 120 7.21 5.09 14.75
C ASP A 120 7.08 6.36 13.87
N GLY A 121 6.86 6.17 12.56
CA GLY A 121 6.90 7.21 11.52
C GLY A 121 5.64 8.06 11.43
N ARG A 122 5.47 8.87 10.37
CA ARG A 122 4.28 9.73 10.18
C ARG A 122 3.32 9.09 9.17
N GLU A 123 2.05 8.92 9.52
CA GLU A 123 1.05 8.40 8.58
C GLU A 123 0.70 9.53 7.61
N ILE A 124 1.10 9.39 6.35
CA ILE A 124 0.76 10.37 5.32
C ILE A 124 -0.35 9.78 4.47
N ARG A 125 -1.53 10.41 4.48
CA ARG A 125 -2.61 10.07 3.55
C ARG A 125 -2.22 10.55 2.16
N VAL A 126 -2.17 9.64 1.20
CA VAL A 126 -1.79 9.93 -0.18
C VAL A 126 -2.75 9.30 -1.19
N ALA A 127 -2.82 9.88 -2.37
CA ALA A 127 -3.38 9.24 -3.56
C ALA A 127 -2.31 9.11 -4.64
N LEU A 128 -2.33 7.99 -5.38
CA LEU A 128 -1.39 7.73 -6.47
C LEU A 128 -2.06 8.10 -7.80
N LYS A 129 -1.82 9.31 -8.30
CA LYS A 129 -2.42 9.81 -9.54
C LYS A 129 -1.55 9.46 -10.74
N THR A 130 -2.14 8.83 -11.75
CA THR A 130 -1.47 8.45 -13.01
C THR A 130 -1.25 9.66 -13.93
N ALA A 131 -0.41 9.53 -14.96
CA ALA A 131 -0.23 10.57 -15.96
C ALA A 131 -1.52 10.84 -16.78
N GLN A 132 -2.38 9.82 -16.89
CA GLN A 132 -3.68 9.91 -17.57
C GLN A 132 -4.76 10.59 -16.71
N GLY A 133 -4.44 10.92 -15.45
CA GLY A 133 -5.34 11.66 -14.55
C GLY A 133 -6.26 10.78 -13.71
N THR A 134 -6.17 9.46 -13.84
CA THR A 134 -6.83 8.47 -12.98
C THR A 134 -6.05 8.26 -11.68
N TYR A 135 -6.62 7.53 -10.73
CA TYR A 135 -6.03 7.21 -9.44
C TYR A 135 -5.96 5.70 -9.24
N VAL A 136 -4.91 5.21 -8.59
CA VAL A 136 -4.88 3.83 -8.10
C VAL A 136 -5.97 3.67 -7.05
N SER A 137 -6.74 2.59 -7.14
CA SER A 137 -7.89 2.29 -6.30
C SER A 137 -7.88 0.84 -5.86
N VAL A 138 -8.41 0.59 -4.67
CA VAL A 138 -8.74 -0.74 -4.16
C VAL A 138 -10.25 -0.89 -4.16
N THR A 139 -10.78 -1.80 -4.96
CA THR A 139 -12.23 -2.07 -4.99
C THR A 139 -12.70 -2.78 -3.72
N ASP A 140 -14.01 -2.83 -3.50
CA ASP A 140 -14.64 -3.62 -2.42
C ASP A 140 -14.25 -5.11 -2.47
N THR A 141 -14.00 -5.65 -3.66
CA THR A 141 -13.55 -7.03 -3.87
C THR A 141 -12.03 -7.22 -3.71
N GLY A 142 -11.28 -6.17 -3.41
CA GLY A 142 -9.83 -6.22 -3.22
C GLY A 142 -9.02 -6.16 -4.52
N GLN A 143 -9.62 -5.78 -5.64
CA GLN A 143 -8.89 -5.60 -6.90
C GLN A 143 -8.18 -4.25 -6.92
N VAL A 144 -6.94 -4.23 -7.44
CA VAL A 144 -6.17 -2.99 -7.63
C VAL A 144 -6.39 -2.47 -9.06
N VAL A 145 -7.10 -1.35 -9.17
CA VAL A 145 -7.56 -0.80 -10.45
C VAL A 145 -7.28 0.70 -10.56
N GLN A 146 -7.66 1.29 -11.69
CA GLN A 146 -7.66 2.73 -11.93
C GLN A 146 -9.07 3.28 -11.81
N ALA A 147 -9.24 4.32 -10.98
CA ALA A 147 -10.49 5.05 -10.82
C ALA A 147 -10.38 6.46 -11.44
N PRO A 148 -11.48 6.99 -12.03
CA PRO A 148 -11.46 8.30 -12.69
C PRO A 148 -11.49 9.47 -11.69
N ALA A 149 -11.89 9.23 -10.45
CA ALA A 149 -12.09 10.26 -9.44
C ALA A 149 -11.41 9.86 -8.12
N LEU A 150 -11.05 10.86 -7.33
CA LEU A 150 -10.49 10.67 -6.00
C LEU A 150 -11.65 10.50 -5.00
N GLY A 151 -11.73 9.35 -4.36
CA GLY A 151 -12.62 9.04 -3.25
C GLY A 151 -11.90 8.24 -2.15
N PRO A 152 -12.66 7.67 -1.20
CA PRO A 152 -12.10 6.90 -0.09
C PRO A 152 -11.20 5.74 -0.53
N GLN A 153 -11.56 5.07 -1.63
CA GLN A 153 -10.91 3.85 -2.12
C GLN A 153 -9.56 4.12 -2.81
N GLU A 154 -9.30 5.38 -3.16
CA GLU A 154 -8.08 5.84 -3.82
C GLU A 154 -7.06 6.45 -2.84
N VAL A 155 -7.41 6.51 -1.53
CA VAL A 155 -6.53 7.03 -0.50
C VAL A 155 -5.85 5.90 0.26
N PHE A 156 -4.53 6.00 0.30
CA PHE A 156 -3.65 5.09 1.00
C PHE A 156 -3.00 5.80 2.18
N THR A 157 -2.75 5.08 3.26
CA THR A 157 -1.75 5.48 4.25
C THR A 157 -0.39 5.07 3.70
N MET A 158 0.46 6.05 3.40
CA MET A 158 1.86 5.81 3.07
C MET A 158 2.66 5.72 4.37
N MET A 159 3.31 4.59 4.56
CA MET A 159 4.24 4.35 5.65
C MET A 159 5.65 4.52 5.10
N GLU A 160 6.40 5.47 5.67
CA GLU A 160 7.81 5.64 5.37
C GLU A 160 8.65 4.68 6.20
N ASP A 161 9.72 4.16 5.60
CA ASP A 161 10.69 3.25 6.20
C ASP A 161 10.06 2.07 6.97
N PRO A 162 9.16 1.27 6.34
CA PRO A 162 8.60 0.10 6.98
C PRO A 162 9.73 -0.87 7.37
N VAL A 163 9.91 -1.09 8.67
CA VAL A 163 10.94 -1.98 9.20
C VAL A 163 10.46 -3.41 8.97
N LEU A 164 11.13 -4.11 8.05
CA LEU A 164 10.93 -5.54 7.86
C LEU A 164 11.62 -6.28 9.02
N THR A 165 10.85 -6.64 10.04
CA THR A 165 11.26 -7.57 11.08
C THR A 165 11.31 -8.98 10.49
N TYR A 166 12.45 -9.33 9.90
CA TYR A 166 12.70 -10.68 9.42
C TYR A 166 12.88 -11.60 10.64
N GLN A 167 11.84 -12.33 11.03
CA GLN A 167 12.01 -13.44 11.95
C GLN A 167 12.51 -14.64 11.15
N GLY A 168 13.79 -14.97 11.34
CA GLY A 168 14.44 -16.14 10.75
C GLY A 168 14.09 -17.44 11.46
#